data_AF-A0A9J6GG87-F1
#
_entry.id   AF-A0A9J6GG87-F1
#
_cell.length_a   1.000
_cell.length_b   1.000
_cell.length_c   1.000
_cell.angle_alpha   90.00
_cell.angle_beta   90.00
_cell.angle_gamma   90.00
#
_symmetry.space_group_name_H-M   'P 1'
#
loop_
_entity.id
_entity.type
_entity.pdbx_description
1 polymer ?
#
loop_
_entity_poly.entity_id
_entity_poly.type
_entity_poly.pdbx_seq_one_letter_code
_entity_poly.pdbx_strand_id
1 'polypeptide(L)'
;MTNPLLFFVQVSRTHSTIKTRGRCFIQLACPHSLPALGFMSKILLFPSSSETTTAVEELLKRLFQDQKNVEKRLNAIDLKRKLVESCVSEVREFGSKLSALEKTVERLEKQIVHLEDRGRRNNLLVFGVSEKEEESAESFTKEVVDDIFQAKMNVKVSSVERIDRIGRKQPDKPRQNISQVD
;
A
#
# COMPACT_ATOMS: atom_id res chain seq x y z
N MET A 1 55.79 -4.82 22.17
CA MET A 1 56.89 -4.18 21.43
C MET A 1 58.00 -5.20 21.27
N THR A 2 58.17 -5.75 20.08
CA THR A 2 59.25 -6.69 19.75
C THR A 2 59.90 -6.18 18.48
N ASN A 3 61.10 -5.62 18.61
CA ASN A 3 61.88 -5.11 17.48
C ASN A 3 62.28 -6.27 16.56
N PRO A 4 62.03 -6.21 15.25
CA PRO A 4 62.60 -7.19 14.34
C PRO A 4 64.10 -6.93 14.19
N LEU A 5 64.91 -7.93 14.56
CA LEU A 5 66.36 -7.94 14.34
C LEU A 5 66.62 -7.98 12.82
N LEU A 6 67.26 -6.93 12.31
CA LEU A 6 67.69 -6.82 10.92
C LEU A 6 69.12 -7.37 10.81
N PHE A 7 69.31 -8.45 10.05
CA PHE A 7 70.62 -8.99 9.72
C PHE A 7 70.97 -8.70 8.26
N PHE A 8 72.11 -8.03 8.04
CA PHE A 8 72.71 -7.88 6.72
C PHE A 8 73.74 -8.98 6.52
N VAL A 9 73.51 -9.86 5.54
CA VAL A 9 74.51 -10.86 5.12
C VAL A 9 75.18 -10.34 3.85
N GLN A 10 76.44 -9.94 3.97
CA GLN A 10 77.27 -9.56 2.84
C GLN A 10 77.90 -10.83 2.24
N VAL A 11 77.53 -11.17 1.00
CA VAL A 11 78.11 -12.31 0.28
C VAL A 11 79.31 -11.82 -0.54
N SER A 12 80.47 -12.43 -0.38
CA SER A 12 81.69 -12.09 -1.13
C SER A 12 81.58 -12.52 -2.61
N ARG A 13 82.34 -11.85 -3.49
CA ARG A 13 82.25 -11.90 -4.97
C ARG A 13 82.63 -13.23 -5.64
N THR A 14 82.74 -14.35 -4.94
CA THR A 14 83.37 -15.57 -5.48
C THR A 14 82.46 -16.78 -5.71
N HIS A 15 81.13 -16.61 -5.69
CA HIS A 15 80.20 -17.73 -5.96
C HIS A 15 79.22 -17.45 -7.10
N SER A 16 79.12 -18.43 -8.03
CA SER A 16 78.20 -18.41 -9.17
C SER A 16 76.76 -18.52 -8.69
N THR A 17 76.00 -17.44 -8.80
CA THR A 17 74.57 -17.43 -8.51
C THR A 17 73.77 -17.73 -9.78
N ILE A 18 72.94 -18.77 -9.76
CA ILE A 18 71.99 -19.08 -10.83
C ILE A 18 70.65 -18.43 -10.47
N LYS A 19 70.21 -17.45 -11.27
CA LYS A 19 68.91 -16.77 -11.12
C LYS A 19 67.86 -17.44 -12.01
N THR A 20 66.76 -17.90 -11.42
CA THR A 20 65.55 -18.27 -12.17
C THR A 20 64.30 -17.79 -11.45
N ARG A 21 63.52 -16.92 -12.13
CA ARG A 21 62.13 -16.52 -11.82
C ARG A 21 61.82 -16.37 -10.33
N GLY A 22 62.47 -15.40 -9.68
CA GLY A 22 62.11 -14.95 -8.33
C GLY A 22 62.58 -15.85 -7.18
N ARG A 23 63.47 -16.83 -7.42
CA ARG A 23 64.10 -17.64 -6.36
C ARG A 23 65.62 -17.66 -6.55
N CYS A 24 66.37 -17.38 -5.48
CA CYS A 24 67.82 -17.54 -5.43
C CYS A 24 68.14 -18.87 -4.74
N PHE A 25 68.87 -19.75 -5.43
CA PHE A 25 69.47 -20.93 -4.82
C PHE A 25 70.91 -20.60 -4.43
N ILE A 26 71.23 -20.72 -3.14
CA ILE A 26 72.60 -20.65 -2.65
C ILE A 26 73.07 -22.10 -2.51
N GLN A 27 73.96 -22.53 -3.40
CA GLN A 27 74.64 -23.82 -3.26
C GLN A 27 75.77 -23.64 -2.24
N LEU A 28 75.57 -24.13 -1.03
CA LEU A 28 76.64 -24.23 -0.04
C LEU A 28 77.54 -25.42 -0.40
N ALA A 29 78.85 -25.22 -0.39
CA ALA A 29 79.81 -26.30 -0.55
C ALA A 29 79.64 -27.32 0.59
N CYS A 30 79.75 -28.60 0.24
CA CYS A 30 79.48 -29.78 1.06
C CYS A 30 80.13 -29.82 2.47
N PRO A 31 79.64 -30.71 3.35
CA PRO A 31 79.62 -30.50 4.79
C PRO A 31 80.69 -31.32 5.49
N HIS A 32 81.82 -30.74 5.87
CA HIS A 32 82.68 -31.32 6.90
C HIS A 32 82.87 -30.28 8.01
N SER A 33 82.20 -30.54 9.15
CA SER A 33 82.07 -29.74 10.38
C SER A 33 81.01 -28.64 10.38
N LEU A 34 79.82 -28.98 10.88
CA LEU A 34 78.92 -28.02 11.52
C LEU A 34 78.34 -28.73 12.76
N PRO A 35 78.75 -28.37 13.98
CA PRO A 35 78.08 -28.86 15.16
C PRO A 35 76.72 -28.19 15.28
N ALA A 36 75.72 -29.01 15.60
CA ALA A 36 74.33 -28.72 15.91
C ALA A 36 73.96 -27.24 16.14
N LEU A 37 73.18 -26.66 15.22
CA LEU A 37 72.08 -25.78 15.59
C LEU A 37 70.80 -26.36 15.03
N GLY A 38 70.04 -27.00 15.92
CA GLY A 38 68.69 -27.44 15.67
C GLY A 38 67.76 -26.26 15.45
N PHE A 39 66.77 -26.47 14.59
CA PHE A 39 65.58 -25.66 14.37
C PHE A 39 65.82 -24.17 14.06
N MET A 40 65.43 -23.75 12.86
CA MET A 40 64.32 -22.82 12.68
C MET A 40 64.08 -22.55 11.19
N SER A 41 62.90 -22.96 10.76
CA SER A 41 62.05 -22.39 9.69
C SER A 41 62.70 -21.90 8.39
N LYS A 42 62.26 -22.49 7.28
CA LYS A 42 62.30 -21.92 5.91
C LYS A 42 62.09 -20.39 5.96
N ILE A 43 63.17 -19.63 5.87
CA ILE A 43 63.11 -18.19 5.69
C ILE A 43 62.70 -17.95 4.23
N LEU A 44 61.40 -17.79 4.01
CA LEU A 44 60.85 -17.23 2.77
C LEU A 44 60.97 -15.70 2.88
N LEU A 45 62.05 -15.13 2.34
CA LEU A 45 62.09 -13.70 2.06
C LEU A 45 61.11 -13.42 0.91
N PHE A 46 59.95 -12.83 1.22
CA PHE A 46 59.12 -12.18 0.22
C PHE A 46 59.81 -10.88 -0.23
N PRO A 47 60.01 -10.65 -1.53
CA PRO A 47 60.49 -9.36 -2.01
C PRO A 47 59.38 -8.33 -1.81
N SER A 48 59.66 -7.29 -1.02
CA SER A 48 58.82 -6.10 -0.89
C SER A 48 58.91 -5.27 -2.19
N SER A 49 58.14 -5.62 -3.22
CA SER A 49 57.91 -4.71 -4.34
C SER A 49 56.87 -3.68 -3.90
N SER A 50 57.30 -2.43 -3.75
CA SER A 50 56.48 -1.25 -3.39
C SER A 50 55.19 -1.11 -4.24
N GLU A 51 55.20 -1.65 -5.45
CA GLU A 51 54.07 -1.61 -6.40
C GLU A 51 52.87 -2.46 -5.96
N THR A 52 53.09 -3.55 -5.22
CA THR A 52 51.99 -4.43 -4.77
C THR A 52 51.28 -3.89 -3.53
N THR A 53 52.01 -3.19 -2.66
CA THR A 53 51.46 -2.59 -1.44
C THR A 53 50.59 -1.36 -1.75
N THR A 54 50.97 -0.54 -2.72
CA THR A 54 50.20 0.65 -3.11
C THR A 54 48.87 0.30 -3.78
N ALA A 55 48.84 -0.73 -4.63
CA ALA A 55 47.60 -1.20 -5.27
C ALA A 55 46.56 -1.73 -4.26
N VAL A 56 47.03 -2.41 -3.21
CA VAL A 56 46.17 -2.92 -2.13
C VAL A 56 45.59 -1.76 -1.30
N GLU A 57 46.37 -0.72 -1.03
CA GLU A 57 45.92 0.47 -0.31
C GLU A 57 44.83 1.25 -1.07
N GLU A 58 44.95 1.37 -2.39
CA GLU A 58 43.92 2.01 -3.22
C GLU A 58 42.60 1.23 -3.23
N LEU A 59 42.67 -0.10 -3.30
CA LEU A 59 41.49 -0.96 -3.22
C LEU A 59 40.79 -0.84 -1.86
N LEU A 60 41.56 -0.79 -0.77
CA LEU A 60 41.01 -0.57 0.57
C LEU A 60 40.30 0.77 0.67
N LYS A 61 40.88 1.84 0.14
CA LYS A 61 40.24 3.17 0.13
C LYS A 61 38.92 3.16 -0.64
N ARG A 62 38.86 2.49 -1.80
CA ARG A 62 37.62 2.34 -2.58
C ARG A 62 36.56 1.55 -1.81
N LEU A 63 36.94 0.42 -1.19
CA LEU A 63 36.03 -0.38 -0.38
C LEU A 63 35.43 0.41 0.79
N PHE A 64 36.23 1.21 1.49
CA PHE A 64 35.72 2.08 2.57
C PHE A 64 34.75 3.13 2.06
N GLN A 65 35.03 3.72 0.90
CA GLN A 65 34.14 4.69 0.28
C GLN A 65 32.81 4.05 -0.14
N ASP A 66 32.86 2.85 -0.71
CA ASP A 66 31.68 2.09 -1.10
C ASP A 66 30.86 1.67 0.11
N GLN A 67 31.49 1.20 1.19
CA GLN A 67 30.81 0.92 2.46
C GLN A 67 30.06 2.14 2.99
N LYS A 68 30.70 3.32 2.98
CA LYS A 68 30.06 4.58 3.41
C LYS A 68 28.89 4.98 2.52
N ASN A 69 28.99 4.74 1.22
CA ASN A 69 27.90 5.01 0.27
C ASN A 69 26.72 4.05 0.48
N VAL A 70 26.99 2.77 0.74
CA VAL A 70 25.97 1.76 1.06
C VAL A 70 25.25 2.13 2.36
N GLU A 71 25.97 2.54 3.39
CA GLU A 71 25.39 2.97 4.67
C GLU A 71 24.44 4.15 4.50
N LYS A 72 24.83 5.17 3.72
CA LYS A 72 23.95 6.31 3.39
C LYS A 72 22.67 5.87 2.67
N ARG A 73 22.77 4.94 1.73
CA ARG A 73 21.62 4.42 0.99
C ARG A 73 20.70 3.61 1.89
N LEU A 74 21.24 2.81 2.81
CA LEU A 74 20.47 2.06 3.80
C LEU A 74 19.68 3.01 4.72
N ASN A 75 20.32 4.04 5.24
CA ASN A 75 19.65 5.04 6.08
C ASN A 75 18.52 5.75 5.33
N ALA A 76 18.73 6.09 4.05
CA ALA A 76 17.68 6.69 3.22
C ALA A 76 16.51 5.72 2.96
N ILE A 77 16.78 4.42 2.79
CA ILE A 77 15.75 3.39 2.63
C ILE A 77 14.96 3.22 3.93
N ASP A 78 15.62 3.21 5.09
CA ASP A 78 14.94 3.08 6.38
C ASP A 78 14.02 4.26 6.67
N LEU A 79 14.41 5.49 6.29
CA LEU A 79 13.54 6.66 6.40
C LEU A 79 12.31 6.51 5.50
N LYS A 80 12.49 6.09 4.24
CA LYS A 80 11.36 5.85 3.32
C LYS A 80 10.45 4.73 3.83
N ARG A 81 11.02 3.67 4.42
CA ARG A 81 10.25 2.58 5.03
C ARG A 81 9.35 3.08 6.15
N LYS A 82 9.87 3.90 7.06
CA LYS A 82 9.07 4.48 8.15
C LYS A 82 7.91 5.34 7.63
N LEU A 83 8.14 6.11 6.57
CA LEU A 83 7.07 6.90 5.93
C LEU A 83 5.99 5.99 5.31
N VAL A 84 6.40 4.91 4.64
CA VAL A 84 5.45 3.92 4.10
C VAL A 84 4.66 3.24 5.21
N GLU A 85 5.30 2.87 6.32
CA GLU A 85 4.61 2.28 7.48
C GLU A 85 3.55 3.23 8.07
N SER A 86 3.88 4.53 8.19
CA SER A 86 2.92 5.57 8.60
C SER A 86 1.76 5.68 7.61
N CYS A 87 2.06 5.78 6.31
CA CYS A 87 1.04 5.87 5.26
C CYS A 87 0.11 4.64 5.26
N VAL A 88 0.66 3.44 5.44
CA VAL A 88 -0.15 2.21 5.55
C VAL A 88 -1.07 2.25 6.77
N SER A 89 -0.62 2.81 7.89
CA SER A 89 -1.46 2.97 9.08
C SER A 89 -2.63 3.93 8.85
N GLU A 90 -2.39 5.07 8.18
CA GLU A 90 -3.43 6.03 7.81
C GLU A 90 -4.43 5.43 6.83
N VAL A 91 -3.96 4.69 5.82
CA VAL A 91 -4.84 4.00 4.86
C VAL A 91 -5.75 2.99 5.57
N ARG A 92 -5.23 2.27 6.56
CA ARG A 92 -6.06 1.35 7.37
C ARG A 92 -7.12 2.10 8.20
N GLU A 93 -6.75 3.24 8.77
CA GLU A 93 -7.70 4.08 9.52
C GLU A 93 -8.78 4.68 8.59
N PHE A 94 -8.41 5.13 7.40
CA PHE A 94 -9.38 5.58 6.41
C PHE A 94 -10.28 4.44 5.95
N GLY A 95 -9.75 3.23 5.77
CA GLY A 95 -10.54 2.04 5.46
C GLY A 95 -11.59 1.72 6.53
N SER A 96 -11.25 1.84 7.82
CA SER A 96 -12.21 1.62 8.90
C SER A 96 -13.29 2.70 8.97
N LYS A 97 -12.92 3.97 8.75
CA LYS A 97 -13.87 5.08 8.65
C LYS A 97 -14.83 4.92 7.48
N LEU A 98 -14.33 4.51 6.31
CA LEU A 98 -15.18 4.23 5.13
C LEU A 98 -16.20 3.12 5.42
N SER A 99 -15.76 2.01 6.01
CA SER A 99 -16.69 0.92 6.37
C SER A 99 -17.76 1.36 7.38
N ALA A 100 -17.40 2.20 8.35
CA ALA A 100 -18.36 2.76 9.30
C ALA A 100 -19.37 3.71 8.62
N LEU A 101 -18.90 4.49 7.65
CA LEU A 101 -19.74 5.40 6.89
C LEU A 101 -20.69 4.63 5.97
N GLU A 102 -20.22 3.61 5.26
CA GLU A 102 -21.04 2.72 4.43
C GLU A 102 -22.20 2.10 5.22
N LYS A 103 -21.91 1.57 6.42
CA LYS A 103 -22.95 1.03 7.31
C LYS A 103 -23.97 2.09 7.73
N THR A 104 -23.52 3.34 7.91
CA THR A 104 -24.40 4.44 8.27
C THR A 104 -25.30 4.82 7.10
N VAL A 105 -24.77 4.85 5.88
CA VAL A 105 -25.54 5.08 4.65
C VAL A 105 -26.59 3.99 4.49
N GLU A 106 -26.22 2.72 4.59
CA GLU A 106 -27.15 1.59 4.46
C GLU A 106 -28.28 1.67 5.51
N ARG A 107 -27.94 2.05 6.75
CA ARG A 107 -28.93 2.25 7.82
C ARG A 107 -29.90 3.39 7.48
N LEU A 108 -29.39 4.51 6.97
CA LEU A 108 -30.21 5.67 6.62
C LEU A 108 -31.12 5.36 5.43
N GLU A 109 -30.65 4.64 4.42
CA GLU A 109 -31.46 4.18 3.30
C GLU A 109 -32.63 3.32 3.76
N LYS A 110 -32.38 2.35 4.66
CA LYS A 110 -33.44 1.53 5.26
C LYS A 110 -34.44 2.38 6.05
N GLN A 111 -33.97 3.41 6.76
CA GLN A 111 -34.86 4.32 7.48
C GLN A 111 -35.72 5.14 6.53
N ILE A 112 -35.17 5.62 5.41
CA ILE A 112 -35.94 6.35 4.38
C ILE A 112 -37.04 5.46 3.83
N VAL A 113 -36.72 4.23 3.43
CA VAL A 113 -37.72 3.27 2.92
C VAL A 113 -38.82 3.05 3.95
N HIS A 114 -38.46 2.79 5.21
CA HIS A 114 -39.44 2.58 6.27
C HIS A 114 -40.33 3.82 6.53
N LEU A 115 -39.77 5.02 6.45
CA LEU A 115 -40.53 6.26 6.59
C LEU A 115 -41.44 6.51 5.39
N GLU A 116 -40.98 6.23 4.17
CA GLU A 116 -41.81 6.30 2.95
C GLU A 116 -42.96 5.31 3.00
N ASP A 117 -42.70 4.06 3.38
CA ASP A 117 -43.73 3.02 3.51
C ASP A 117 -44.76 3.40 4.57
N ARG A 118 -44.31 3.97 5.69
CA ARG A 118 -45.20 4.48 6.73
C ARG A 118 -46.05 5.64 6.22
N GLY A 119 -45.46 6.55 5.44
CA GLY A 119 -46.17 7.69 4.85
C GLY A 119 -47.13 7.32 3.72
N ARG A 120 -46.92 6.19 3.04
CA ARG A 120 -47.79 5.70 1.96
C ARG A 120 -48.82 4.66 2.39
N ARG A 121 -48.73 4.14 3.62
CA ARG A 121 -49.58 3.02 4.11
C ARG A 121 -51.07 3.30 4.00
N ASN A 122 -51.45 4.55 4.23
CA ASN A 122 -52.84 5.01 4.23
C ASN A 122 -53.25 5.65 2.89
N ASN A 123 -52.38 5.54 1.88
CA ASN A 123 -52.60 6.14 0.58
C ASN A 123 -53.15 5.08 -0.38
N LEU A 124 -54.34 5.32 -0.93
CA LEU A 124 -54.94 4.50 -1.98
C LEU A 124 -54.67 5.12 -3.35
N LEU A 125 -54.24 4.30 -4.30
CA LEU A 125 -54.08 4.70 -5.70
C LEU A 125 -55.29 4.27 -6.51
N VAL A 126 -55.98 5.25 -7.10
CA VAL A 126 -57.17 5.03 -7.93
C VAL A 126 -56.83 5.38 -9.38
N PHE A 127 -57.13 4.45 -10.29
CA PHE A 127 -56.87 4.56 -11.72
C PHE A 127 -58.16 4.63 -12.51
N GLY A 128 -58.13 5.29 -13.68
CA GLY A 128 -59.23 5.26 -14.64
C GLY A 128 -60.40 6.20 -14.30
N VAL A 129 -60.19 7.20 -13.45
CA VAL A 129 -61.18 8.25 -13.21
C VAL A 129 -61.05 9.31 -14.31
N SER A 130 -62.10 9.51 -15.11
CA SER A 130 -62.12 10.50 -16.19
C SER A 130 -61.77 11.89 -15.68
N GLU A 131 -61.02 12.68 -16.47
CA GLU A 131 -60.69 14.07 -16.13
C GLU A 131 -61.64 15.02 -16.86
N LYS A 132 -62.23 15.96 -16.13
CA LYS A 132 -63.06 17.05 -16.69
C LYS A 132 -62.21 18.32 -16.80
N GLU A 133 -62.48 19.19 -17.78
CA GLU A 133 -61.64 20.38 -18.04
C GLU A 133 -61.77 21.49 -16.97
N GLU A 134 -62.89 21.53 -16.25
CA GLU A 134 -63.19 22.49 -15.17
C GLU A 134 -63.45 21.77 -13.85
N GLU A 135 -62.56 20.86 -13.46
CA GLU A 135 -62.70 20.08 -12.23
C GLU A 135 -62.19 20.88 -11.01
N SER A 136 -63.07 21.15 -10.04
CA SER A 136 -62.70 21.66 -8.71
C SER A 136 -62.31 20.51 -7.79
N ALA A 137 -61.40 20.76 -6.84
CA ALA A 137 -60.95 19.76 -5.87
C ALA A 137 -62.12 19.17 -5.05
N GLU A 138 -63.11 19.99 -4.72
CA GLU A 138 -64.29 19.58 -3.96
C GLU A 138 -65.24 18.71 -4.78
N SER A 139 -65.46 19.03 -6.06
CA SER A 139 -66.31 18.24 -6.95
C SER A 139 -65.68 16.88 -7.24
N PHE A 140 -64.35 16.87 -7.43
CA PHE A 140 -63.60 15.64 -7.67
C PHE A 140 -63.63 14.70 -6.47
N THR A 141 -63.46 15.26 -5.26
CA THR A 141 -63.53 14.47 -4.02
C THR A 141 -64.88 13.78 -3.88
N LYS A 142 -65.99 14.48 -4.15
CA LYS A 142 -67.34 13.90 -4.11
C LYS A 142 -67.53 12.82 -5.16
N GLU A 143 -67.12 13.06 -6.40
CA GLU A 143 -67.19 12.07 -7.49
C GLU A 143 -66.44 10.77 -7.13
N VAL A 144 -65.25 10.88 -6.55
CA VAL A 144 -64.48 9.71 -6.14
C VAL A 144 -65.15 8.96 -4.97
N VAL A 145 -65.62 9.68 -3.94
CA VAL A 145 -66.26 9.05 -2.76
C VAL A 145 -67.59 8.38 -3.14
N ASP A 146 -68.44 9.08 -3.87
CA ASP A 146 -69.79 8.62 -4.18
C ASP A 146 -69.78 7.58 -5.30
N ASP A 147 -69.09 7.84 -6.42
CA ASP A 147 -69.16 6.96 -7.60
C ASP A 147 -68.22 5.76 -7.52
N ILE A 148 -67.08 5.90 -6.84
CA ILE A 148 -66.08 4.82 -6.76
C ILE A 148 -66.22 4.05 -5.46
N PHE A 149 -66.07 4.72 -4.32
CA PHE A 149 -66.08 4.02 -3.04
C PHE A 149 -67.47 3.51 -2.67
N GLN A 150 -68.51 4.34 -2.82
CA GLN A 150 -69.86 3.95 -2.46
C GLN A 150 -70.56 3.14 -3.56
N ALA A 151 -70.63 3.64 -4.80
CA ALA A 151 -71.40 2.96 -5.85
C ALA A 151 -70.73 1.69 -6.40
N LYS A 152 -69.40 1.70 -6.64
CA LYS A 152 -68.69 0.53 -7.20
C LYS A 152 -68.19 -0.44 -6.14
N MET A 153 -67.64 0.06 -5.03
CA MET A 153 -67.03 -0.79 -4.01
C MET A 153 -67.95 -1.06 -2.80
N ASN A 154 -69.07 -0.33 -2.66
CA ASN A 154 -69.99 -0.43 -1.53
C ASN A 154 -69.31 -0.28 -0.16
N VAL A 155 -68.28 0.57 -0.10
CA VAL A 155 -67.53 0.90 1.12
C VAL A 155 -67.92 2.29 1.58
N LYS A 156 -68.26 2.41 2.87
CA LYS A 156 -68.41 3.72 3.51
C LYS A 156 -67.04 4.23 3.93
N VAL A 157 -66.64 5.38 3.39
CA VAL A 157 -65.42 6.07 3.77
C VAL A 157 -65.71 6.96 4.99
N SER A 158 -64.96 6.78 6.08
CA SER A 158 -65.14 7.51 7.34
C SER A 158 -64.56 8.92 7.30
N SER A 159 -63.29 9.04 6.89
CA SER A 159 -62.64 10.33 6.65
C SER A 159 -61.63 10.19 5.52
N VAL A 160 -61.47 11.28 4.78
CA VAL A 160 -60.44 11.44 3.77
C VAL A 160 -59.70 12.72 4.11
N GLU A 161 -58.40 12.62 4.34
CA GLU A 161 -57.56 13.77 4.62
C GLU A 161 -57.29 14.57 3.33
N ARG A 162 -56.97 13.86 2.25
CA ARG A 162 -56.54 14.48 0.99
C ARG A 162 -56.82 13.58 -0.22
N ILE A 163 -57.37 14.16 -1.28
CA ILE A 163 -57.52 13.51 -2.59
C ILE A 163 -56.95 14.44 -3.66
N ASP A 164 -55.92 13.97 -4.36
CA ASP A 164 -55.29 14.74 -5.43
C ASP A 164 -54.91 13.85 -6.62
N ARG A 165 -54.88 14.48 -7.80
CA ARG A 165 -54.35 13.86 -9.02
C ARG A 165 -52.82 13.93 -9.02
N ILE A 166 -52.19 12.82 -9.36
CA ILE A 166 -50.73 12.69 -9.46
C ILE A 166 -50.30 12.74 -10.92
N GLY A 167 -49.24 13.50 -11.18
CA GLY A 167 -48.55 13.55 -12.46
C GLY A 167 -49.03 14.66 -13.40
N ARG A 168 -48.48 14.65 -14.62
CA ARG A 168 -48.79 15.64 -15.67
C ARG A 168 -49.99 15.17 -16.50
N LYS A 169 -50.88 16.10 -16.86
CA LYS A 169 -52.03 15.82 -17.73
C LYS A 169 -51.54 15.32 -19.09
N GLN A 170 -52.07 14.19 -19.55
CA GLN A 170 -51.84 13.66 -20.88
C GLN A 170 -53.17 13.63 -21.64
N PRO A 171 -53.18 13.92 -22.96
CA PRO A 171 -54.43 13.97 -23.73
C PRO A 171 -55.08 12.60 -23.88
N ASP A 172 -54.30 11.53 -23.84
CA ASP A 172 -54.74 10.17 -24.19
C ASP A 172 -54.97 9.27 -22.95
N LYS A 173 -54.66 9.76 -21.74
CA LYS A 173 -54.76 8.95 -20.52
C LYS A 173 -55.10 9.78 -19.28
N PRO A 174 -56.12 9.39 -18.49
CA PRO A 174 -56.43 10.05 -17.22
C PRO A 174 -55.33 9.81 -16.18
N ARG A 175 -55.01 10.84 -15.39
CA ARG A 175 -54.06 10.78 -14.28
C ARG A 175 -54.54 9.84 -13.17
N GLN A 176 -53.56 9.30 -12.47
CA GLN A 176 -53.76 8.51 -11.25
C GLN A 176 -54.09 9.44 -10.11
N ASN A 177 -54.84 8.95 -9.13
CA ASN A 177 -55.22 9.75 -7.98
C ASN A 177 -54.73 9.08 -6.70
N ILE A 178 -54.31 9.89 -5.73
CA ILE A 178 -53.96 9.42 -4.40
C ILE A 178 -55.02 9.90 -3.41
N SER A 179 -55.57 8.96 -2.65
CA SER A 179 -56.53 9.23 -1.59
C SER A 179 -55.89 8.85 -0.27
N GLN A 180 -55.70 9.81 0.62
CA GLN A 180 -55.27 9.58 2.00
C GLN A 180 -56.50 9.33 2.87
N VAL A 181 -56.60 8.12 3.40
CA VAL A 181 -57.72 7.65 4.21
C VAL A 181 -57.21 7.35 5.62
N ASP A 182 -57.91 7.83 6.64
CA ASP A 182 -57.56 7.52 8.04
C ASP A 182 -58.05 6.14 8.48
#